data_AF-A0A175VH39-F1
#
_entry.id   AF-A0A175VH39-F1
#
_cell.length_a   1.000
_cell.length_b   1.000
_cell.length_c   1.000
_cell.angle_alpha   90.00
_cell.angle_beta   90.00
_cell.angle_gamma   90.00
#
_symmetry.space_group_name_H-M   'P 1'
#
loop_
_entity.id
_entity.type
_entity.pdbx_description
1 polymer ?
#
loop_
_entity_poly.entity_id
_entity_poly.type
_entity_poly.pdbx_seq_one_letter_code
_entity_poly.pdbx_strand_id
1 'polypeptide(L)'
;MVVDYRARLRPVIRALEQDPDLSIEALASRACLSFYHFHRVFTAVAGETPGEMCRRLRMQRAAWQLCYTDASVTAIALGAGLASSQAFAKAFRRHYGCTPGEFRRDKRKNGHLESKEGHAWDDLLPYAEGQTSARSNTMKTVEMGTRTLAYIRVTGPYGEGYDAVCGRLHQWAAVRGLEGGEWIFIYHDNPEVTPPAQCRTDIGITVPAEVRGEGEVETQLIPAGRYAQSRYLITDRSQYGPRWQEHIGDIVAAGLEFGDGPCFELYHSVSNDPLQDDVSFCSSLKG
;
A
#
# COMPACT_ATOMS: atom_id res chain seq x y z
N MET A 1 -23.48 -22.53 -15.58
CA MET A 1 -22.54 -22.06 -14.53
C MET A 1 -22.09 -20.66 -14.89
N VAL A 2 -22.31 -19.69 -14.01
CA VAL A 2 -21.79 -18.32 -14.18
C VAL A 2 -20.33 -18.33 -13.70
N VAL A 3 -19.40 -17.91 -14.54
CA VAL A 3 -17.98 -17.83 -14.17
C VAL A 3 -17.76 -16.50 -13.45
N ASP A 4 -17.34 -16.56 -12.19
CA ASP A 4 -16.85 -15.38 -11.48
C ASP A 4 -15.41 -15.09 -11.91
N TYR A 5 -15.27 -14.19 -12.90
CA TYR A 5 -13.97 -13.76 -13.38
C TYR A 5 -13.19 -12.92 -12.36
N ARG A 6 -13.85 -12.25 -11.41
CA ARG A 6 -13.15 -11.52 -10.34
C ARG A 6 -12.47 -12.49 -9.40
N ALA A 7 -13.18 -13.51 -8.94
CA ALA A 7 -12.59 -14.58 -8.12
C ALA A 7 -11.47 -15.32 -8.87
N ARG A 8 -11.67 -15.61 -10.16
CA ARG A 8 -10.66 -16.30 -10.98
C ARG A 8 -9.38 -15.50 -11.19
N LEU A 9 -9.49 -14.18 -11.40
CA LEU A 9 -8.33 -13.33 -11.64
C LEU A 9 -7.65 -12.83 -10.37
N ARG A 10 -8.34 -12.83 -9.23
CA ARG A 10 -7.77 -12.40 -7.94
C ARG A 10 -6.38 -12.99 -7.64
N PRO A 11 -6.15 -14.32 -7.66
CA PRO A 11 -4.82 -14.87 -7.38
C PRO A 11 -3.75 -14.48 -8.41
N VAL A 12 -4.16 -14.15 -9.63
CA VAL A 12 -3.27 -13.72 -10.72
C VAL A 12 -2.89 -12.26 -10.56
N ILE A 13 -3.86 -11.41 -10.20
CA ILE A 13 -3.63 -10.01 -9.83
C ILE A 13 -2.69 -9.96 -8.62
N ARG A 14 -2.96 -10.72 -7.55
CA ARG A 14 -2.09 -10.79 -6.36
C ARG A 14 -0.66 -11.19 -6.67
N ALA A 15 -0.49 -12.18 -7.55
CA ALA A 15 0.83 -12.60 -8.00
C ALA A 15 1.57 -11.46 -8.72
N LEU A 16 0.88 -10.76 -9.62
CA LEU A 16 1.46 -9.64 -10.35
C LEU A 16 1.80 -8.45 -9.45
N GLU A 17 0.99 -8.20 -8.42
CA GLU A 17 1.25 -7.15 -7.43
C GLU A 17 2.50 -7.43 -6.59
N GLN A 18 2.79 -8.71 -6.30
CA GLN A 18 3.99 -9.13 -5.59
C GLN A 18 5.22 -9.14 -6.49
N ASP A 19 5.05 -9.59 -7.74
CA ASP A 19 6.12 -9.71 -8.71
C ASP A 19 5.65 -9.18 -10.09
N PRO A 20 5.96 -7.91 -10.41
CA PRO A 20 5.60 -7.31 -11.68
C PRO A 20 6.47 -7.81 -12.86
N ASP A 21 7.41 -8.72 -12.62
CA ASP A 21 8.27 -9.35 -13.63
C ASP A 21 7.75 -10.71 -14.10
N LEU A 22 6.64 -11.19 -13.54
CA LEU A 22 5.98 -12.40 -14.01
C LEU A 22 5.54 -12.30 -15.47
N SER A 23 5.76 -13.40 -16.21
CA SER A 23 5.29 -13.54 -17.60
C SER A 23 3.77 -13.46 -17.67
N ILE A 24 3.26 -12.63 -18.58
CA ILE A 24 1.82 -12.49 -18.83
C ILE A 24 1.23 -13.83 -19.31
N GLU A 25 1.99 -14.62 -20.06
CA GLU A 25 1.62 -15.97 -20.48
C GLU A 25 1.49 -16.90 -19.27
N ALA A 26 2.42 -16.86 -18.33
CA ALA A 26 2.33 -17.64 -17.09
C ALA A 26 1.11 -17.24 -16.24
N LEU A 27 0.80 -15.94 -16.19
CA LEU A 27 -0.40 -15.40 -15.52
C LEU A 27 -1.70 -15.88 -16.20
N ALA A 28 -1.74 -15.88 -17.53
CA ALA A 28 -2.87 -16.39 -18.30
C ALA A 28 -3.09 -17.90 -18.05
N SER A 29 -2.02 -18.70 -18.07
CA SER A 29 -2.06 -20.12 -17.74
C SER A 29 -2.56 -20.36 -16.31
N ARG A 30 -2.13 -19.55 -15.34
CA ARG A 30 -2.60 -19.61 -13.95
C ARG A 30 -4.09 -19.29 -13.80
N ALA A 31 -4.63 -18.43 -14.66
CA ALA A 31 -6.08 -18.17 -14.74
C ALA A 31 -6.86 -19.25 -15.51
N CYS A 32 -6.18 -20.24 -16.11
CA CYS A 32 -6.74 -21.18 -17.07
C CYS A 32 -7.45 -20.47 -18.25
N LEU A 33 -6.86 -19.39 -18.76
CA LEU A 33 -7.37 -18.63 -19.90
C LEU A 33 -6.32 -18.61 -21.03
N SER A 34 -6.78 -18.57 -22.28
CA SER A 34 -5.88 -18.28 -23.40
C SER A 34 -5.36 -16.84 -23.28
N PHE A 35 -4.20 -16.55 -23.86
CA PHE A 35 -3.55 -15.24 -23.77
C PHE A 35 -4.49 -14.06 -24.14
N TYR A 36 -5.17 -14.16 -25.28
CA TYR A 36 -6.09 -13.12 -25.74
C TYR A 36 -7.33 -12.96 -24.86
N HIS A 37 -7.89 -14.07 -24.37
CA HIS A 37 -9.05 -14.02 -23.48
C HIS A 37 -8.66 -13.48 -22.11
N PHE A 38 -7.51 -13.90 -21.59
CA PHE A 38 -6.90 -13.37 -20.38
C PHE A 38 -6.76 -11.85 -20.45
N HIS A 39 -6.15 -11.31 -21.50
CA HIS A 39 -5.95 -9.88 -21.63
C HIS A 39 -7.29 -9.11 -21.57
N ARG A 40 -8.32 -9.56 -22.30
CA ARG A 40 -9.64 -8.90 -22.31
C ARG A 40 -10.33 -8.96 -20.94
N VAL A 41 -10.36 -10.13 -20.32
CA VAL A 41 -11.00 -10.33 -19.01
C VAL A 41 -10.24 -9.57 -17.93
N PHE A 42 -8.91 -9.59 -17.97
CA PHE A 42 -8.06 -8.85 -17.04
C PHE A 42 -8.35 -7.36 -17.11
N THR A 43 -8.34 -6.76 -18.31
CA THR A 43 -8.64 -5.33 -18.46
C THR A 43 -10.04 -4.98 -17.95
N ALA A 44 -11.03 -5.83 -18.20
CA ALA A 44 -12.39 -5.60 -17.72
C ALA A 44 -12.52 -5.68 -16.18
N VAL A 45 -11.69 -6.50 -15.52
CA VAL A 45 -11.73 -6.70 -14.06
C VAL A 45 -10.84 -5.71 -13.32
N ALA A 46 -9.62 -5.48 -13.80
CA ALA A 46 -8.60 -4.66 -13.18
C ALA A 46 -8.67 -3.17 -13.58
N GLY A 47 -9.37 -2.85 -14.68
CA GLY A 47 -9.45 -1.48 -15.20
C GLY A 47 -8.27 -1.04 -16.06
N GLU A 48 -7.19 -1.84 -16.10
CA GLU A 48 -6.00 -1.61 -16.92
C GLU A 48 -5.50 -2.93 -17.52
N THR A 49 -4.68 -2.88 -18.58
CA THR A 49 -4.09 -4.09 -19.16
C THR A 49 -3.02 -4.70 -18.23
N PRO A 50 -2.74 -6.02 -18.33
CA PRO A 50 -1.69 -6.65 -17.52
C PRO A 50 -0.34 -5.91 -17.65
N GLY A 51 0.03 -5.52 -18.88
CA GLY A 51 1.28 -4.80 -19.13
C GLY A 51 1.30 -3.37 -18.60
N GLU A 52 0.15 -2.69 -18.52
CA GLU A 52 0.04 -1.38 -17.86
C GLU A 52 0.23 -1.52 -16.35
N MET A 53 -0.42 -2.52 -15.74
CA MET A 53 -0.25 -2.82 -14.33
C MET A 53 1.21 -3.14 -13.98
N CYS A 54 1.88 -4.01 -14.75
CA CYS A 54 3.32 -4.27 -14.58
C CYS A 54 4.14 -2.97 -14.58
N ARG A 55 3.92 -2.12 -15.59
CA ARG A 55 4.66 -0.85 -15.73
C ARG A 55 4.39 0.07 -14.55
N ARG A 56 3.14 0.21 -14.14
CA ARG A 56 2.74 1.04 -13.01
C ARG A 56 3.40 0.56 -11.71
N LEU A 57 3.31 -0.73 -11.39
CA LEU A 57 3.92 -1.32 -10.20
C LEU A 57 5.45 -1.12 -10.16
N ARG A 58 6.12 -1.28 -11.31
CA ARG A 58 7.57 -1.01 -11.42
C ARG A 58 7.90 0.48 -11.23
N MET A 59 7.08 1.38 -11.76
CA MET A 59 7.28 2.83 -11.57
C MET A 59 7.07 3.22 -10.10
N GLN A 60 6.04 2.68 -9.43
CA GLN A 60 5.79 2.91 -8.00
C GLN A 60 6.98 2.45 -7.14
N ARG A 61 7.49 1.23 -7.39
CA ARG A 61 8.69 0.72 -6.72
C ARG A 61 9.92 1.62 -6.96
N ALA A 62 10.10 2.08 -8.20
CA ALA A 62 11.19 2.98 -8.55
C ALA A 62 11.07 4.36 -7.86
N ALA A 63 9.86 4.92 -7.76
CA ALA A 63 9.60 6.16 -7.04
C ALA A 63 9.95 6.02 -5.55
N TRP A 64 9.53 4.92 -4.92
CA TRP A 64 9.90 4.62 -3.54
C TRP A 64 11.42 4.55 -3.35
N GLN A 65 12.13 3.82 -4.23
CA GLN A 65 13.59 3.74 -4.18
C GLN A 65 14.28 5.09 -4.39
N LEU A 66 13.73 5.97 -5.22
CA LEU A 66 14.28 7.31 -5.43
C LEU A 66 14.21 8.18 -4.16
N CYS A 67 13.14 8.02 -3.36
CA CYS A 67 12.90 8.80 -2.15
C CYS A 67 13.66 8.28 -0.93
N TYR A 68 13.69 6.96 -0.75
CA TYR A 68 14.04 6.33 0.53
C TYR A 68 15.33 5.52 0.50
N THR A 69 16.02 5.49 -0.64
CA THR A 69 17.32 4.79 -0.76
C THR A 69 18.35 5.64 -1.49
N ASP A 70 19.62 5.36 -1.24
CA ASP A 70 20.75 5.97 -1.96
C ASP A 70 21.10 5.24 -3.27
N ALA A 71 20.28 4.27 -3.69
CA ALA A 71 20.50 3.52 -4.93
C ALA A 71 20.67 4.48 -6.12
N SER A 72 21.62 4.21 -7.02
CA SER A 72 21.81 5.09 -8.18
C SER A 72 20.60 5.05 -9.12
N VAL A 73 20.32 6.15 -9.83
CA VAL A 73 19.24 6.21 -10.83
C VAL A 73 19.40 5.11 -11.89
N THR A 74 20.64 4.74 -12.22
CA THR A 74 20.93 3.62 -13.14
C THR A 74 20.55 2.27 -12.55
N ALA A 75 20.86 2.01 -11.27
CA ALA A 75 20.46 0.77 -10.60
C ALA A 75 18.93 0.63 -10.51
N ILE A 76 18.25 1.73 -10.17
CA ILE A 76 16.78 1.79 -10.13
C ILE A 76 16.18 1.55 -11.51
N ALA A 77 16.75 2.15 -12.57
CA ALA A 77 16.31 1.94 -13.94
C ALA A 77 16.39 0.47 -14.37
N LEU A 78 17.51 -0.20 -14.08
CA LEU A 78 17.71 -1.61 -14.38
C LEU A 78 16.73 -2.49 -13.58
N GLY A 79 16.53 -2.19 -12.29
CA GLY A 79 15.56 -2.88 -11.44
C GLY A 79 14.10 -2.67 -11.89
N ALA A 80 13.79 -1.55 -12.55
CA ALA A 80 12.49 -1.30 -13.18
C ALA A 80 12.34 -1.95 -14.58
N GLY A 81 13.31 -2.77 -15.01
CA GLY A 81 13.30 -3.47 -16.29
C GLY A 81 13.58 -2.58 -17.50
N LEU A 82 14.26 -1.44 -17.31
CA LEU A 82 14.61 -0.51 -18.39
C LEU A 82 16.10 -0.59 -18.73
N ALA A 83 16.40 -0.55 -20.03
CA ALA A 83 17.76 -0.75 -20.54
C ALA A 83 18.74 0.38 -20.20
N SER A 84 18.27 1.56 -19.81
CA SER A 84 19.14 2.67 -19.43
C SER A 84 18.45 3.69 -18.52
N SER A 85 19.26 4.52 -17.84
CA SER A 85 18.77 5.66 -17.06
C SER A 85 18.07 6.71 -17.92
N GLN A 86 18.41 6.86 -19.21
CA GLN A 86 17.68 7.76 -20.12
C GLN A 86 16.28 7.20 -20.46
N ALA A 87 16.18 5.89 -20.71
CA ALA A 87 14.90 5.23 -20.95
C ALA A 87 13.99 5.37 -19.71
N PHE A 88 14.56 5.18 -18.52
CA PHE A 88 13.89 5.43 -17.24
C PHE A 88 13.46 6.87 -17.08
N ALA A 89 14.34 7.86 -17.28
CA ALA A 89 13.96 9.26 -17.13
C ALA A 89 12.81 9.66 -18.07
N LYS A 90 12.76 9.12 -19.30
CA LYS A 90 11.64 9.35 -20.24
C LYS A 90 10.35 8.71 -19.75
N ALA A 91 10.40 7.44 -19.32
CA ALA A 91 9.24 6.73 -18.81
C ALA A 91 8.70 7.35 -17.51
N PHE A 92 9.60 7.68 -16.59
CA PHE A 92 9.31 8.30 -15.30
C PHE A 92 8.69 9.68 -15.48
N ARG A 93 9.24 10.53 -16.36
CA ARG A 93 8.65 11.85 -16.66
C ARG A 93 7.27 11.74 -17.30
N ARG A 94 7.04 10.72 -18.15
CA ARG A 94 5.72 10.48 -18.72
C ARG A 94 4.70 10.09 -17.65
N HIS A 95 5.14 9.37 -16.61
CA HIS A 95 4.26 8.87 -15.55
C HIS A 95 4.04 9.89 -14.42
N TYR A 96 5.09 10.58 -13.99
CA TYR A 96 5.09 11.48 -12.82
C TYR A 96 5.27 12.96 -13.15
N GLY A 97 5.37 13.33 -14.43
CA GLY A 97 5.53 14.72 -14.87
C GLY A 97 6.92 15.33 -14.64
N CYS A 98 7.81 14.69 -13.87
CA CYS A 98 9.15 15.18 -13.53
C CYS A 98 10.25 14.14 -13.78
N THR A 99 11.52 14.54 -13.70
CA THR A 99 12.64 13.59 -13.80
C THR A 99 12.91 12.84 -12.50
N PRO A 100 13.52 11.65 -12.55
CA PRO A 100 13.97 10.94 -11.35
C PRO A 100 14.87 11.78 -10.43
N GLY A 101 15.75 12.61 -11.01
CA GLY A 101 16.65 13.46 -10.24
C GLY A 101 15.95 14.63 -9.55
N GLU A 102 14.95 15.22 -10.20
CA GLU A 102 14.08 16.23 -9.57
C GLU A 102 13.26 15.60 -8.45
N PHE A 103 12.66 14.43 -8.72
CA PHE A 103 11.88 13.67 -7.75
C PHE A 103 12.68 13.32 -6.49
N ARG A 104 13.96 12.91 -6.65
CA ARG A 104 14.86 12.64 -5.52
C ARG A 104 15.24 13.89 -4.71
N ARG A 105 15.47 15.02 -5.38
CA ARG A 105 15.91 16.27 -4.71
C ARG A 105 14.78 16.96 -3.96
N ASP A 106 13.55 16.80 -4.42
CA ASP A 106 12.41 17.57 -3.96
C ASP A 106 11.59 16.81 -2.92
N LYS A 107 12.20 16.53 -1.74
CA LYS A 107 11.49 15.93 -0.59
C LYS A 107 10.30 16.77 -0.09
N ARG A 108 10.15 18.01 -0.57
CA ARG A 108 9.07 18.96 -0.22
C ARG A 108 7.89 18.95 -1.21
N LYS A 109 8.05 18.35 -2.40
CA LYS A 109 6.96 18.09 -3.36
C LYS A 109 6.34 16.70 -3.22
N ASN A 110 6.67 16.00 -2.13
CA ASN A 110 5.99 14.84 -1.56
C ASN A 110 4.53 15.19 -1.19
N GLY A 111 3.71 15.61 -2.15
CA GLY A 111 2.33 16.03 -1.87
C GLY A 111 1.62 16.78 -2.99
N HIS A 112 2.31 17.31 -4.00
CA HIS A 112 1.66 18.05 -5.10
C HIS A 112 2.50 17.98 -6.37
N LEU A 113 2.41 16.86 -7.08
CA LEU A 113 2.77 16.81 -8.50
C LEU A 113 1.55 16.30 -9.26
N GLU A 114 0.88 17.26 -9.91
CA GLU A 114 -0.23 17.06 -10.83
C GLU A 114 0.09 15.91 -11.80
N SER A 115 -0.52 14.75 -11.54
CA SER A 115 -0.77 13.78 -12.60
C SER A 115 -1.48 14.53 -13.72
N LYS A 116 -0.95 14.47 -14.93
CA LYS A 116 -1.56 15.10 -16.14
C LYS A 116 -2.81 14.35 -16.63
N GLU A 117 -3.62 13.87 -15.70
CA GLU A 117 -5.03 13.55 -15.91
C GLU A 117 -5.82 14.55 -15.06
N GLY A 118 -6.22 15.65 -15.71
CA GLY A 118 -6.82 16.79 -15.05
C GLY A 118 -8.12 16.44 -14.35
N HIS A 119 -8.08 16.47 -13.03
CA HIS A 119 -9.22 16.81 -12.17
C HIS A 119 -8.68 17.71 -11.07
N ALA A 120 -8.90 19.02 -11.27
CA ALA A 120 -8.62 20.04 -10.28
C ALA A 120 -9.42 19.72 -9.01
N TRP A 121 -8.73 19.52 -7.91
CA TRP A 121 -9.33 19.64 -6.59
C TRP A 121 -9.34 21.13 -6.26
N ASP A 122 -10.44 21.79 -6.61
CA ASP A 122 -10.73 23.15 -6.19
C ASP A 122 -11.33 23.07 -4.77
N ASP A 123 -10.45 22.93 -3.78
CA ASP A 123 -10.59 23.60 -2.47
C ASP A 123 -9.30 23.39 -1.68
N LEU A 124 -8.42 24.37 -1.84
CA LEU A 124 -7.28 24.66 -0.98
C LEU A 124 -7.76 24.81 0.46
N LEU A 125 -7.12 24.15 1.43
CA LEU A 125 -6.92 24.78 2.72
C LEU A 125 -5.47 24.65 3.23
N PRO A 126 -4.93 25.74 3.81
CA PRO A 126 -3.51 25.93 4.05
C PRO A 126 -3.12 25.40 5.43
N TYR A 127 -1.85 25.03 5.54
CA TYR A 127 -1.07 24.87 6.78
C TYR A 127 -1.69 25.53 8.01
N ALA A 128 -2.10 24.71 8.97
CA ALA A 128 -2.31 25.13 10.35
C ALA A 128 -1.36 24.32 11.24
N GLU A 129 -0.37 25.01 11.80
CA GLU A 129 0.41 24.53 12.94
C GLU A 129 -0.56 24.23 14.10
N GLY A 130 -0.58 22.98 14.57
CA GLY A 130 -1.54 22.51 15.56
C GLY A 130 -0.95 21.47 16.52
N GLN A 131 -0.62 21.97 17.71
CA GLN A 131 -0.14 21.37 18.95
C GLN A 131 -0.21 19.84 19.16
N THR A 132 0.93 19.32 19.61
CA THR A 132 1.24 17.95 20.03
C THR A 132 0.44 17.52 21.26
N SER A 133 -0.34 16.45 21.16
CA SER A 133 -0.93 15.77 22.32
C SER A 133 0.07 14.80 22.96
N ALA A 134 0.12 14.85 24.29
CA ALA A 134 1.10 14.20 25.15
C ALA A 134 0.74 12.74 25.46
N ARG A 135 1.27 11.81 24.67
CA ARG A 135 1.76 10.50 25.12
C ARG A 135 3.18 10.37 24.55
N SER A 136 4.00 9.45 25.04
CA SER A 136 5.37 9.28 24.49
C SER A 136 5.25 8.86 23.02
N ASN A 137 5.35 9.84 22.14
CA ASN A 137 5.26 9.71 20.68
C ASN A 137 6.61 9.28 20.09
N THR A 138 7.55 8.82 20.93
CA THR A 138 8.88 8.43 20.48
C THR A 138 8.77 7.14 19.69
N MET A 139 9.15 7.21 18.41
CA MET A 139 9.34 6.03 17.58
C MET A 139 10.26 5.04 18.31
N LYS A 140 9.81 3.79 18.42
CA LYS A 140 10.59 2.70 19.00
C LYS A 140 10.80 1.61 17.96
N THR A 141 11.92 0.91 18.07
CA THR A 141 12.10 -0.37 17.40
C THR A 141 11.41 -1.47 18.22
N VAL A 142 10.64 -2.33 17.57
CA VAL A 142 10.04 -3.53 18.16
C VAL A 142 10.30 -4.75 17.30
N GLU A 143 10.52 -5.89 17.93
CA GLU A 143 10.49 -7.18 17.26
C GLU A 143 9.05 -7.68 17.22
N MET A 144 8.59 -8.06 16.03
CA MET A 144 7.26 -8.59 15.80
C MET A 144 7.35 -10.03 15.34
N GLY A 145 6.55 -10.90 15.95
CA GLY A 145 6.36 -12.27 15.49
C GLY A 145 5.56 -12.33 14.18
N THR A 146 5.67 -13.46 13.49
CA THR A 146 4.87 -13.75 12.30
C THR A 146 3.38 -13.72 12.64
N ARG A 147 2.58 -13.06 11.80
CA ARG A 147 1.13 -13.01 11.94
C ARG A 147 0.45 -13.47 10.66
N THR A 148 -0.71 -14.11 10.80
CA THR A 148 -1.60 -14.38 9.67
C THR A 148 -2.72 -13.35 9.69
N LEU A 149 -2.90 -12.65 8.58
CA LEU A 149 -3.90 -11.61 8.42
C LEU A 149 -5.01 -12.14 7.52
N ALA A 150 -6.25 -12.20 8.02
CA ALA A 150 -7.43 -12.33 7.18
C ALA A 150 -7.87 -10.92 6.77
N TYR A 151 -8.00 -10.67 5.47
CA TYR A 151 -8.21 -9.31 4.96
C TYR A 151 -9.17 -9.27 3.77
N ILE A 152 -9.74 -8.09 3.56
CA ILE A 152 -10.45 -7.73 2.34
C ILE A 152 -9.70 -6.54 1.71
N ARG A 153 -9.39 -6.63 0.41
CA ARG A 153 -8.74 -5.53 -0.30
C ARG A 153 -9.74 -4.47 -0.75
N VAL A 154 -9.42 -3.23 -0.46
CA VAL A 154 -10.03 -2.02 -1.02
C VAL A 154 -9.09 -1.43 -2.06
N THR A 155 -9.64 -1.07 -3.22
CA THR A 155 -8.92 -0.29 -4.24
C THR A 155 -9.68 1.00 -4.47
N GLY A 156 -9.01 2.13 -4.28
CA GLY A 156 -9.62 3.45 -4.30
C GLY A 156 -8.90 4.42 -3.35
N PRO A 157 -9.42 5.66 -3.23
CA PRO A 157 -8.84 6.66 -2.34
C PRO A 157 -8.73 6.14 -0.90
N TYR A 158 -7.61 6.42 -0.24
CA TYR A 158 -7.43 6.01 1.15
C TYR A 158 -8.47 6.66 2.07
N GLY A 159 -9.01 5.87 2.99
CA GLY A 159 -10.09 6.26 3.90
C GLY A 159 -11.50 6.15 3.31
N GLU A 160 -11.67 5.85 2.02
CA GLU A 160 -12.98 5.68 1.40
C GLU A 160 -13.41 4.21 1.35
N GLY A 161 -14.67 3.94 1.71
CA GLY A 161 -15.25 2.58 1.65
C GLY A 161 -14.78 1.62 2.74
N TYR A 162 -13.98 2.10 3.71
CA TYR A 162 -13.41 1.27 4.77
C TYR A 162 -14.48 0.72 5.72
N ASP A 163 -15.43 1.56 6.16
CA ASP A 163 -16.46 1.17 7.12
C ASP A 163 -17.29 -0.04 6.65
N ALA A 164 -17.66 -0.05 5.36
CA ALA A 164 -18.41 -1.16 4.77
C ALA A 164 -17.60 -2.47 4.75
N VAL A 165 -16.28 -2.38 4.60
CA VAL A 165 -15.37 -3.52 4.57
C VAL A 165 -15.08 -4.01 5.98
N CYS A 166 -14.83 -3.10 6.93
CA CYS A 166 -14.73 -3.40 8.36
C CYS A 166 -15.96 -4.15 8.86
N GLY A 167 -17.16 -3.68 8.50
CA GLY A 167 -18.42 -4.36 8.88
C GLY A 167 -18.51 -5.80 8.36
N ARG A 168 -18.16 -6.03 7.09
CA ARG A 168 -18.18 -7.39 6.49
C ARG A 168 -17.11 -8.29 7.08
N LEU A 169 -15.89 -7.79 7.28
CA LEU A 169 -14.81 -8.57 7.87
C LEU A 169 -15.10 -8.90 9.35
N HIS A 170 -15.67 -7.95 10.10
CA HIS A 170 -16.12 -8.17 11.46
C HIS A 170 -17.19 -9.28 11.52
N GLN A 171 -18.19 -9.24 10.64
CA GLN A 171 -19.21 -10.29 10.56
C GLN A 171 -18.60 -11.66 10.22
N TRP A 172 -17.67 -11.69 9.26
CA TRP A 172 -16.95 -12.92 8.89
C TRP A 172 -16.15 -13.50 10.07
N ALA A 173 -15.49 -12.65 10.85
CA ALA A 173 -14.71 -13.03 12.02
C ALA A 173 -15.60 -13.51 13.17
N ALA A 174 -16.70 -12.79 13.47
CA ALA A 174 -17.62 -13.10 14.56
C ALA A 174 -18.26 -14.49 14.42
N VAL A 175 -18.69 -14.86 13.21
CA VAL A 175 -19.26 -16.20 12.94
C VAL A 175 -18.24 -17.33 13.17
N ARG A 176 -16.94 -16.99 13.18
CA ARG A 176 -15.82 -17.94 13.36
C ARG A 176 -15.16 -17.83 14.74
N GLY A 177 -15.64 -16.94 15.62
CA GLY A 177 -15.02 -16.67 16.92
C GLY A 177 -13.63 -16.04 16.82
N LEU A 178 -13.40 -15.24 15.78
CA LEU A 178 -12.11 -14.61 15.47
C LEU A 178 -12.09 -13.11 15.80
N GLU A 179 -13.09 -12.58 16.50
CA GLU A 179 -13.20 -11.13 16.80
C GLU A 179 -12.09 -10.59 17.72
N GLY A 180 -11.35 -11.45 18.42
CA GLY A 180 -10.27 -11.06 19.33
C GLY A 180 -8.95 -10.68 18.64
N GLY A 181 -8.89 -10.73 17.30
CA GLY A 181 -7.68 -10.39 16.56
C GLY A 181 -7.37 -8.89 16.53
N GLU A 182 -6.09 -8.57 16.34
CA GLU A 182 -5.61 -7.21 16.12
C GLU A 182 -6.04 -6.73 14.72
N TRP A 183 -6.52 -5.49 14.61
CA TRP A 183 -6.86 -4.90 13.31
C TRP A 183 -5.62 -4.26 12.69
N ILE A 184 -5.34 -4.65 11.45
CA ILE A 184 -4.16 -4.22 10.69
C ILE A 184 -4.57 -3.74 9.31
N PHE A 185 -4.17 -2.52 8.95
CA PHE A 185 -4.45 -1.91 7.66
C PHE A 185 -3.13 -1.75 6.91
N ILE A 186 -2.94 -2.51 5.83
CA ILE A 186 -1.70 -2.48 5.03
C ILE A 186 -1.93 -1.60 3.81
N TYR A 187 -1.08 -0.58 3.65
CA TYR A 187 -1.11 0.33 2.51
C TYR A 187 -0.01 -0.07 1.53
N HIS A 188 -0.40 -0.41 0.29
CA HIS A 188 0.54 -0.94 -0.71
C HIS A 188 1.13 0.14 -1.60
N ASP A 189 0.52 1.32 -1.61
CA ASP A 189 0.84 2.39 -2.55
C ASP A 189 1.13 3.70 -1.80
N ASN A 190 2.01 4.53 -2.36
CA ASN A 190 2.18 5.90 -1.88
C ASN A 190 1.16 6.80 -2.60
N PRO A 191 0.21 7.44 -1.89
CA PRO A 191 -0.88 8.23 -2.47
C PRO A 191 -0.39 9.55 -3.10
N GLU A 192 0.82 10.00 -2.78
CA GLU A 192 1.43 11.18 -3.41
C GLU A 192 1.86 10.92 -4.86
N VAL A 193 2.02 9.65 -5.23
CA VAL A 193 2.51 9.24 -6.55
C VAL A 193 1.59 8.24 -7.24
N THR A 194 0.69 7.61 -6.50
CA THR A 194 -0.28 6.67 -7.04
C THR A 194 -1.62 7.37 -7.16
N PRO A 195 -2.26 7.35 -8.34
CA PRO A 195 -3.61 7.87 -8.48
C PRO A 195 -4.55 7.29 -7.42
N PRO A 196 -5.44 8.09 -6.80
CA PRO A 196 -6.32 7.62 -5.74
C PRO A 196 -7.12 6.36 -6.14
N ALA A 197 -7.65 6.32 -7.36
CA ALA A 197 -8.39 5.16 -7.88
C ALA A 197 -7.58 3.86 -7.98
N GLN A 198 -6.25 3.92 -7.86
CA GLN A 198 -5.34 2.78 -7.98
C GLN A 198 -4.65 2.44 -6.65
N CYS A 199 -4.87 3.24 -5.61
CA CYS A 199 -4.33 2.99 -4.28
C CYS A 199 -5.02 1.76 -3.66
N ARG A 200 -4.23 0.90 -3.02
CA ARG A 200 -4.70 -0.38 -2.48
C ARG A 200 -4.44 -0.46 -0.99
N THR A 201 -5.48 -0.90 -0.27
CA THR A 201 -5.43 -1.11 1.17
C THR A 201 -5.97 -2.49 1.49
N ASP A 202 -5.22 -3.25 2.28
CA ASP A 202 -5.74 -4.46 2.91
C ASP A 202 -6.22 -4.13 4.30
N ILE A 203 -7.54 -4.20 4.49
CA ILE A 203 -8.16 -4.07 5.81
C ILE A 203 -8.28 -5.47 6.36
N GLY A 204 -7.60 -5.75 7.47
CA GLY A 204 -7.51 -7.08 8.01
C GLY A 204 -7.59 -7.19 9.52
N ILE A 205 -7.84 -8.42 9.97
CA ILE A 205 -7.80 -8.85 11.37
C ILE A 205 -6.85 -10.04 11.49
N THR A 206 -6.03 -10.06 12.54
CA THR A 206 -5.12 -11.18 12.76
C THR A 206 -5.89 -12.44 13.14
N VAL A 207 -5.50 -13.57 12.57
CA VAL A 207 -6.13 -14.88 12.80
C VAL A 207 -5.07 -15.96 13.05
N PRO A 208 -5.42 -17.12 13.63
CA PRO A 208 -4.54 -18.27 13.70
C PRO A 208 -4.02 -18.71 12.32
N ALA A 209 -2.82 -19.30 12.27
CA ALA A 209 -2.13 -19.62 11.01
C ALA A 209 -2.84 -20.67 10.14
N GLU A 210 -3.71 -21.47 10.75
CA GLU A 210 -4.49 -22.52 10.12
C GLU A 210 -5.72 -21.95 9.39
N VAL A 211 -6.15 -20.74 9.74
CA VAL A 211 -7.31 -20.11 9.13
C VAL A 211 -7.05 -19.84 7.66
N ARG A 212 -8.08 -20.07 6.84
CA ARG A 212 -8.09 -19.78 5.41
C ARG A 212 -9.22 -18.81 5.12
N GLY A 213 -8.97 -17.91 4.18
CA GLY A 213 -9.98 -16.99 3.68
C GLY A 213 -11.14 -17.73 3.00
N GLU A 214 -12.30 -17.10 3.00
CA GLU A 214 -13.50 -17.61 2.33
C GLU A 214 -14.22 -16.47 1.60
N GLY A 215 -14.66 -16.72 0.37
CA GLY A 215 -15.40 -15.74 -0.43
C GLY A 215 -14.54 -14.53 -0.81
N GLU A 216 -14.86 -13.35 -0.28
CA GLU A 216 -14.09 -12.12 -0.49
C GLU A 216 -12.89 -11.98 0.45
N VAL A 217 -12.87 -12.72 1.57
CA VAL A 217 -11.79 -12.68 2.55
C VAL A 217 -10.62 -13.50 2.04
N GLU A 218 -9.46 -12.87 1.94
CA GLU A 218 -8.17 -13.48 1.61
C GLU A 218 -7.32 -13.61 2.87
N THR A 219 -6.26 -14.42 2.83
CA THR A 219 -5.29 -14.54 3.93
C THR A 219 -3.88 -14.30 3.43
N GLN A 220 -3.09 -13.52 4.17
CA GLN A 220 -1.67 -13.27 3.90
C GLN A 220 -0.83 -13.39 5.17
N LEU A 221 0.48 -13.54 4.97
CA LEU A 221 1.47 -13.59 6.05
C LEU A 221 2.11 -12.22 6.22
N ILE A 222 2.11 -11.70 7.44
CA ILE A 222 2.99 -10.60 7.84
C ILE A 222 4.24 -11.26 8.43
N PRO A 223 5.41 -11.13 7.78
CA PRO A 223 6.63 -11.80 8.22
C PRO A 223 7.08 -11.28 9.58
N ALA A 224 7.63 -12.18 10.40
CA ALA A 224 8.38 -11.78 11.58
C ALA A 224 9.54 -10.86 11.18
N GLY A 225 9.87 -9.93 12.06
CA GLY A 225 11.03 -9.08 11.87
C GLY A 225 10.98 -7.86 12.75
N ARG A 226 11.93 -6.97 12.45
CA ARG A 226 12.13 -5.71 13.16
C ARG A 226 11.26 -4.63 12.52
N TYR A 227 10.50 -3.91 13.33
CA TYR A 227 9.64 -2.81 12.88
C TYR A 227 9.92 -1.54 13.69
N ALA A 228 9.88 -0.40 13.01
CA ALA A 228 9.68 0.88 13.68
C ALA A 228 8.20 0.99 14.05
N GLN A 229 7.90 1.51 15.23
CA GLN A 229 6.53 1.72 15.70
C GLN A 229 6.39 3.08 16.37
N SER A 230 5.44 3.89 15.90
CA SER A 230 5.00 5.13 16.55
C SER A 230 3.51 5.05 16.86
N ARG A 231 3.11 5.27 18.11
CA ARG A 231 1.71 5.15 18.56
C ARG A 231 1.13 6.52 18.86
N TYR A 232 -0.05 6.79 18.29
CA TYR A 232 -0.75 8.05 18.44
C TYR A 232 -2.22 7.81 18.76
N LEU A 233 -2.81 8.76 19.47
CA LEU A 233 -4.26 8.90 19.53
C LEU A 233 -4.67 9.85 18.39
N ILE A 234 -5.35 9.31 17.39
CA ILE A 234 -5.85 10.06 16.25
C ILE A 234 -7.25 10.57 16.57
N THR A 235 -7.40 11.89 16.59
CA THR A 235 -8.69 12.53 16.91
C THR A 235 -9.41 13.09 15.68
N ASP A 236 -8.72 13.14 14.56
CA ASP A 236 -9.19 13.70 13.29
C ASP A 236 -8.50 12.95 12.14
N ARG A 237 -9.28 12.56 11.11
CA ARG A 237 -8.76 11.81 9.95
C ARG A 237 -7.65 12.55 9.19
N SER A 238 -7.66 13.88 9.22
CA SER A 238 -6.60 14.71 8.63
C SER A 238 -5.23 14.50 9.29
N GLN A 239 -5.17 13.92 10.48
CA GLN A 239 -3.92 13.65 11.19
C GLN A 239 -3.15 12.44 10.62
N TYR A 240 -3.80 11.49 9.92
CA TYR A 240 -3.12 10.27 9.43
C TYR A 240 -1.93 10.60 8.52
N GLY A 241 -2.10 11.53 7.56
CA GLY A 241 -1.02 11.94 6.66
C GLY A 241 0.20 12.53 7.40
N PRO A 242 0.03 13.58 8.21
CA PRO A 242 1.09 14.14 9.05
C PRO A 242 1.75 13.12 9.98
N ARG A 243 0.99 12.18 10.58
CA ARG A 243 1.54 11.15 11.48
C ARG A 243 2.36 10.10 10.74
N TRP A 244 1.97 9.72 9.52
CA TRP A 244 2.81 8.91 8.64
C TRP A 244 4.11 9.64 8.32
N GLN A 245 4.06 10.93 7.97
CA GLN A 245 5.26 11.72 7.67
C GLN A 245 6.19 11.85 8.89
N GLU A 246 5.65 12.08 10.08
CA GLU A 246 6.39 12.11 11.35
C GLU A 246 7.08 10.76 11.60
N HIS A 247 6.35 9.65 11.48
CA HIS A 247 6.89 8.30 11.66
C HIS A 247 8.03 7.97 10.69
N ILE A 248 7.85 8.25 9.40
CA ILE A 248 8.89 8.05 8.38
C ILE A 248 10.08 8.98 8.62
N GLY A 249 9.83 10.22 9.02
CA GLY A 249 10.86 11.19 9.41
C GLY A 249 11.74 10.69 10.55
N ASP A 250 11.14 10.11 11.59
CA ASP A 250 11.85 9.54 12.73
C ASP A 250 12.74 8.36 12.34
N ILE A 251 12.27 7.47 11.45
CA ILE A 251 13.07 6.34 10.93
C ILE A 251 14.32 6.87 10.21
N VAL A 252 14.14 7.88 9.35
CA VAL A 252 15.24 8.50 8.60
C VAL A 252 16.20 9.22 9.55
N ALA A 253 15.69 9.97 10.53
CA ALA A 253 16.50 10.67 11.53
C ALA A 253 17.30 9.71 12.41
N ALA A 254 16.75 8.53 12.69
CA ALA A 254 17.43 7.45 13.42
C ALA A 254 18.45 6.68 12.55
N GLY A 255 18.55 6.97 11.25
CA GLY A 255 19.46 6.26 10.33
C GLY A 255 19.07 4.80 10.09
N LEU A 256 17.79 4.46 10.26
CA LEU A 256 17.28 3.10 10.08
C LEU A 256 16.90 2.89 8.60
N GLU A 257 17.22 1.71 8.07
CA GLU A 257 16.82 1.32 6.72
C GLU A 257 15.49 0.58 6.70
N PHE A 258 14.62 0.93 5.75
CA PHE A 258 13.38 0.20 5.49
C PHE A 258 13.68 -1.21 4.95
N GLY A 259 12.97 -2.20 5.49
CA GLY A 259 12.96 -3.57 5.00
C GLY A 259 11.95 -3.79 3.87
N ASP A 260 11.89 -5.02 3.36
CA ASP A 260 10.95 -5.42 2.30
C ASP A 260 9.56 -5.80 2.84
N GLY A 261 9.35 -5.74 4.15
CA GLY A 261 8.07 -6.01 4.79
C GLY A 261 7.05 -4.87 4.65
N PRO A 262 5.78 -5.10 5.03
CA PRO A 262 4.72 -4.11 4.86
C PRO A 262 4.90 -2.90 5.79
N CYS A 263 4.35 -1.77 5.35
CA CYS A 263 3.99 -0.66 6.23
C CYS A 263 2.50 -0.74 6.55
N PHE A 264 2.12 -0.61 7.81
CA PHE A 264 0.74 -0.79 8.23
C PHE A 264 0.37 0.01 9.47
N GLU A 265 -0.92 0.23 9.62
CA GLU A 265 -1.54 0.74 10.84
C GLU A 265 -2.04 -0.43 11.68
N LEU A 266 -1.73 -0.40 12.98
CA LEU A 266 -2.18 -1.36 13.98
C LEU A 266 -3.12 -0.66 14.96
N TYR A 267 -4.39 -1.05 14.96
CA TYR A 267 -5.42 -0.45 15.80
C TYR A 267 -5.53 -1.18 17.14
N HIS A 268 -5.35 -0.46 18.25
CA HIS A 268 -5.36 -1.00 19.62
C HIS A 268 -6.72 -0.96 20.28
N SER A 269 -7.58 -0.05 19.86
CA SER A 269 -8.97 0.02 20.30
C SER A 269 -9.82 0.57 19.16
N VAL A 270 -10.83 -0.19 18.76
CA VAL A 270 -11.92 0.34 17.95
C VAL A 270 -12.87 1.00 18.94
N SER A 271 -12.72 2.30 19.14
CA SER A 271 -13.69 3.02 19.96
C SER A 271 -14.99 3.15 19.17
N ASN A 272 -16.16 3.12 19.83
CA ASN A 272 -17.43 3.44 19.18
C ASN A 272 -17.54 4.94 18.84
N ASP A 273 -16.53 5.74 19.16
CA ASP A 273 -16.40 7.13 18.76
C ASP A 273 -15.58 7.19 17.46
N PRO A 274 -16.21 7.53 16.31
CA PRO A 274 -15.53 7.58 15.00
C PRO A 274 -14.43 8.65 14.91
N LEU A 275 -14.19 9.40 15.98
CA LEU A 275 -13.20 10.46 16.09
C LEU A 275 -12.08 10.12 17.08
N GLN A 276 -11.93 8.88 17.56
CA GLN A 276 -10.79 8.51 18.43
C GLN A 276 -10.26 7.10 18.11
N ASP A 277 -9.20 7.05 17.31
CA ASP A 277 -8.47 5.82 17.04
C ASP A 277 -7.13 5.80 17.80
N ASP A 278 -6.88 4.74 18.57
CA ASP A 278 -5.55 4.48 19.14
C ASP A 278 -4.76 3.58 18.19
N VAL A 279 -3.84 4.19 17.42
CA VAL A 279 -3.21 3.57 16.25
C VAL A 279 -1.70 3.58 16.39
N SER A 280 -1.07 2.48 15.99
CA SER A 280 0.37 2.39 15.79
C SER A 280 0.72 2.33 14.30
N PHE A 281 1.52 3.28 13.86
CA PHE A 281 2.13 3.29 12.54
C PHE A 281 3.37 2.39 12.61
N CYS A 282 3.42 1.40 11.73
CA CYS A 282 4.47 0.38 11.73
C CYS A 282 5.12 0.30 10.34
N SER A 283 6.45 0.35 10.30
CA SER A 283 7.23 0.16 9.08
C SER A 283 8.29 -0.90 9.29
N SER A 284 8.37 -1.86 8.37
CA SER A 284 9.42 -2.89 8.37
C SER A 284 10.80 -2.24 8.26
N LEU A 285 11.74 -2.71 9.06
CA LEU A 285 13.14 -2.32 9.02
C LEU A 285 14.00 -3.47 8.51
N LYS A 286 15.17 -3.17 7.95
CA LYS A 286 16.20 -4.19 7.72
C LYS A 286 16.79 -4.65 9.06
N GLY A 287 17.06 -5.95 9.13
CA GLY A 287 17.74 -6.59 10.26
C GLY A 287 19.22 -6.23 10.33
#